data_AF-A0A945AUP7-F1
#
_entry.id   AF-A0A945AUP7-F1
#
_cell.length_a   1.000
_cell.length_b   1.000
_cell.length_c   1.000
_cell.angle_alpha   90.00
_cell.angle_beta   90.00
_cell.angle_gamma   90.00
#
_symmetry.space_group_name_H-M   'P 1'
#
loop_
_entity.id
_entity.type
_entity.pdbx_description
1 polymer ?
#
loop_
_entity_poly.entity_id
_entity_poly.type
_entity_poly.pdbx_seq_one_letter_code
_entity_poly.pdbx_strand_id
1 'polypeptide(L)'
;MMRCLLTVMVLVLALPALSKDISNSTYTTEKLTKIILGHWVEWCKEFDVEMNDGVELEAYSFEANLDENIYQIQLTPEGKMGTVLIADFSCTDGRSLCGSGGCHQYIMADGKIFQRHGHRPYSIPNQNQNFIILPSSGGNCAWSNGEGLAGAGTCNQIAVWDDDYSSFISMDNQLPLSELSPE
;
A
#
# COMPACT_ATOMS: atom_id res chain seq x y z
N MET A 1 47.74 58.32 -34.89
CA MET A 1 46.62 58.91 -34.12
C MET A 1 46.11 57.82 -33.18
N MET A 2 46.15 58.12 -31.89
CA MET A 2 45.79 57.26 -30.78
C MET A 2 44.27 57.28 -30.58
N ARG A 3 43.64 56.14 -30.25
CA ARG A 3 42.39 56.08 -29.46
C ARG A 3 42.15 54.67 -28.90
N CYS A 4 42.45 54.53 -27.60
CA CYS A 4 41.89 53.53 -26.68
C CYS A 4 40.40 53.80 -26.44
N LEU A 5 39.59 52.74 -26.30
CA LEU A 5 38.36 52.63 -25.46
C LEU A 5 37.89 51.16 -25.54
N LEU A 6 38.25 50.31 -24.57
CA LEU A 6 37.44 49.82 -23.43
C LEU A 6 36.24 48.89 -23.77
N THR A 7 36.44 47.61 -23.45
CA THR A 7 35.56 46.66 -22.72
C THR A 7 34.15 46.33 -23.24
N VAL A 8 33.85 45.05 -23.51
CA VAL A 8 32.87 44.20 -22.78
C VAL A 8 33.21 42.73 -23.02
N MET A 9 33.50 42.01 -21.94
CA MET A 9 33.63 40.55 -21.87
C MET A 9 32.20 39.98 -21.88
N VAL A 10 31.76 39.39 -23.00
CA VAL A 10 30.48 38.68 -23.05
C VAL A 10 30.70 37.27 -22.53
N LEU A 11 30.38 37.08 -21.25
CA LEU A 11 30.23 35.78 -20.62
C LEU A 11 29.00 35.11 -21.22
N VAL A 12 29.20 34.16 -22.14
CA VAL A 12 28.12 33.30 -22.64
C VAL A 12 27.80 32.29 -21.54
N LEU A 13 26.87 32.66 -20.66
CA LEU A 13 26.20 31.69 -19.81
C LEU A 13 25.29 30.87 -20.75
N ALA A 14 25.68 29.62 -21.00
CA ALA A 14 24.77 28.64 -21.57
C ALA A 14 23.58 28.51 -20.62
N LEU A 15 22.43 29.04 -21.04
CA LEU A 15 21.14 28.68 -20.46
C LEU A 15 20.88 27.22 -20.82
N PRO A 16 20.74 26.30 -19.85
CA PRO A 16 20.09 25.05 -20.16
C PRO A 16 18.64 25.36 -20.51
N ALA A 17 18.28 25.06 -21.75
CA ALA A 17 16.89 24.98 -22.17
C ALA A 17 16.19 23.89 -21.34
N LEU A 18 15.13 24.30 -20.64
CA LEU A 18 13.89 23.56 -20.41
C LEU A 18 14.01 22.02 -20.28
N SER A 19 14.15 21.49 -19.08
CA SER A 19 13.43 20.24 -18.75
C SER A 19 12.10 20.65 -18.14
N LYS A 20 11.02 20.46 -18.90
CA LYS A 20 9.69 20.36 -18.32
C LYS A 20 9.77 19.26 -17.25
N ASP A 21 9.42 19.60 -16.01
CA ASP A 21 9.02 18.61 -15.02
C ASP A 21 7.83 17.85 -15.60
N ILE A 22 8.11 16.74 -16.30
CA ILE A 22 7.15 15.66 -16.40
C ILE A 22 7.07 15.16 -14.97
N SER A 23 5.97 15.49 -14.30
CA SER A 23 5.65 15.03 -12.96
C SER A 23 5.52 13.51 -12.96
N ASN A 24 6.65 12.80 -12.94
CA ASN A 24 6.68 11.41 -12.56
C ASN A 24 6.61 11.41 -11.04
N SER A 25 5.41 11.58 -10.48
CA SER A 25 5.21 11.56 -9.04
C SER A 25 5.42 10.14 -8.55
N THR A 26 6.68 9.77 -8.30
CA THR A 26 6.98 8.54 -7.57
C THR A 26 6.42 8.73 -6.16
N TYR A 27 5.28 8.13 -5.87
CA TYR A 27 4.71 8.12 -4.53
C TYR A 27 5.66 7.34 -3.61
N THR A 28 6.14 8.02 -2.57
CA THR A 28 6.98 7.36 -1.56
C THR A 28 6.10 6.49 -0.65
N THR A 29 6.67 5.43 -0.08
CA THR A 29 5.98 4.61 0.92
C THR A 29 5.39 5.47 2.05
N GLU A 30 6.10 6.51 2.50
CA GLU A 30 5.60 7.44 3.52
C GLU A 30 4.30 8.14 3.09
N LYS A 31 4.22 8.60 1.82
CA LYS A 31 3.00 9.22 1.28
C LYS A 31 1.87 8.22 1.17
N LEU A 32 2.13 7.01 0.69
CA LEU A 32 1.11 5.96 0.59
C LEU A 32 0.58 5.53 1.97
N THR A 33 1.47 5.38 2.96
CA THR A 33 1.08 5.12 4.35
C THR A 33 0.19 6.24 4.88
N LYS A 34 0.51 7.52 4.61
CA LYS A 34 -0.34 8.66 5.02
C LYS A 34 -1.73 8.62 4.37
N ILE A 35 -1.83 8.21 3.11
CA ILE A 35 -3.13 8.03 2.43
C ILE A 35 -3.95 6.96 3.16
N ILE A 36 -3.34 5.81 3.46
CA ILE A 36 -4.01 4.71 4.17
C ILE A 36 -4.46 5.16 5.55
N LEU A 37 -3.58 5.79 6.34
CA LEU A 37 -3.92 6.26 7.69
C LEU A 37 -5.02 7.32 7.66
N GLY A 38 -4.97 8.26 6.72
CA GLY A 38 -6.02 9.26 6.55
C GLY A 38 -7.38 8.64 6.28
N HIS A 39 -7.43 7.64 5.40
CA HIS A 39 -8.66 6.88 5.14
C HIS A 39 -9.22 6.22 6.40
N TRP A 40 -8.39 5.52 7.19
CA TRP A 40 -8.85 4.85 8.41
C TRP A 40 -9.27 5.82 9.51
N VAL A 41 -8.63 6.99 9.61
CA VAL A 41 -9.05 8.04 10.54
C VAL A 41 -10.44 8.55 10.20
N GLU A 42 -10.76 8.79 8.93
CA GLU A 42 -12.11 9.22 8.57
C GLU A 42 -13.13 8.09 8.74
N TRP A 43 -12.77 6.86 8.34
CA TRP A 43 -13.63 5.69 8.51
C TRP A 43 -14.00 5.46 9.98
N CYS A 44 -13.03 5.57 10.91
CA CYS A 44 -13.28 5.40 12.34
C CYS A 44 -14.26 6.44 12.90
N LYS A 45 -14.21 7.69 12.42
CA LYS A 45 -15.18 8.72 12.83
C LYS A 45 -16.60 8.36 12.40
N GLU A 46 -16.76 7.92 11.14
CA GLU A 46 -18.05 7.48 10.61
C GLU A 46 -18.57 6.26 11.38
N PHE A 47 -17.68 5.30 11.66
CA PHE A 47 -18.00 4.10 12.43
C PHE A 47 -18.43 4.43 13.86
N ASP A 48 -17.74 5.35 14.55
CA ASP A 48 -18.10 5.76 15.90
C ASP A 48 -19.49 6.43 15.95
N VAL A 49 -19.83 7.25 14.95
CA VAL A 49 -21.17 7.83 14.80
C VAL A 49 -22.23 6.74 14.64
N GLU A 50 -21.97 5.75 13.78
CA GLU A 50 -22.90 4.61 13.57
C GLU A 50 -23.09 3.80 14.86
N MET A 51 -22.00 3.49 15.56
CA MET A 51 -22.02 2.71 16.79
C MET A 51 -22.67 3.44 17.97
N ASN A 52 -22.83 4.76 17.86
CA ASN A 52 -23.45 5.62 18.86
C ASN A 52 -24.81 6.17 18.39
N ASP A 53 -25.58 5.36 17.64
CA ASP A 53 -26.93 5.67 17.16
C ASP A 53 -27.03 7.00 16.38
N GLY A 54 -25.98 7.36 15.64
CA GLY A 54 -25.90 8.58 14.85
C GLY A 54 -25.44 9.81 15.62
N VAL A 55 -25.00 9.67 16.88
CA VAL A 55 -24.52 10.78 17.70
C VAL A 55 -22.99 10.88 17.61
N GLU A 56 -22.52 12.04 17.18
CA GLU A 56 -21.08 12.34 17.14
C GLU A 56 -20.48 12.38 18.54
N LEU A 57 -19.31 11.76 18.71
CA LEU A 57 -18.59 11.75 19.97
C LEU A 57 -17.82 13.07 20.16
N GLU A 58 -17.88 13.61 21.37
CA GLU A 58 -17.10 14.79 21.78
C GLU A 58 -15.59 14.49 21.83
N ALA A 59 -15.21 13.22 21.97
CA ALA A 59 -13.83 12.77 22.00
C ALA A 59 -13.66 11.55 21.10
N TYR A 60 -12.71 11.67 20.17
CA TYR A 60 -12.36 10.65 19.19
C TYR A 60 -10.92 10.19 19.42
N SER A 61 -10.66 8.89 19.26
CA SER A 61 -9.30 8.36 19.28
C SER A 61 -9.07 7.35 18.16
N PHE A 62 -7.86 7.39 17.59
CA PHE A 62 -7.38 6.43 16.61
C PHE A 62 -5.99 5.96 17.01
N GLU A 63 -5.82 4.66 17.09
CA GLU A 63 -4.56 4.03 17.43
C GLU A 63 -4.07 3.16 16.27
N ALA A 64 -2.86 3.47 15.79
CA ALA A 64 -2.17 2.69 14.78
C ALA A 64 -0.81 2.26 15.31
N ASN A 65 -0.65 0.96 15.58
CA ASN A 65 0.65 0.39 15.92
C ASN A 65 1.41 0.06 14.63
N LEU A 66 2.28 0.96 14.17
CA LEU A 66 2.99 0.77 12.90
C LEU A 66 4.25 -0.09 13.04
N ASP A 67 4.93 -0.07 14.18
CA ASP A 67 6.28 -0.66 14.33
C ASP A 67 6.32 -2.16 14.02
N GLU A 68 5.26 -2.90 14.37
CA GLU A 68 5.16 -4.34 14.13
C GLU A 68 4.32 -4.70 12.89
N ASN A 69 3.57 -3.73 12.37
CA ASN A 69 2.59 -3.93 11.31
C ASN A 69 3.01 -3.36 9.96
N ILE A 70 4.14 -2.64 9.89
CA ILE A 70 4.79 -2.27 8.64
C ILE A 70 6.08 -3.06 8.44
N TYR A 71 6.22 -3.72 7.30
CA TYR A 71 7.41 -4.53 7.00
C TYR A 71 7.62 -4.68 5.50
N GLN A 72 8.80 -5.16 5.10
CA GLN A 72 9.14 -5.35 3.69
C GLN A 72 9.02 -6.83 3.29
N ILE A 73 8.58 -7.09 2.07
CA ILE A 73 8.62 -8.41 1.43
C ILE A 73 9.33 -8.31 0.08
N GLN A 74 10.05 -9.36 -0.32
CA GLN A 74 10.77 -9.38 -1.60
C GLN A 74 9.82 -9.79 -2.73
N LEU A 75 9.60 -8.91 -3.70
CA LEU A 75 8.67 -9.09 -4.83
C LEU A 75 9.30 -9.86 -5.99
N THR A 76 10.61 -9.69 -6.22
CA THR A 76 11.31 -10.31 -7.35
C THR A 76 12.62 -11.00 -6.93
N PRO A 77 13.11 -12.00 -7.68
CA PRO A 77 14.41 -12.62 -7.42
C PRO A 77 15.58 -11.63 -7.36
N GLU A 78 15.49 -10.55 -8.12
CA GLU A 78 16.51 -9.48 -8.22
C GLU A 78 16.54 -8.57 -6.99
N GLY A 79 15.60 -8.74 -6.05
CA GLY A 79 15.61 -8.02 -4.77
C GLY A 79 14.70 -6.80 -4.73
N LYS A 80 13.76 -6.65 -5.68
CA LYS A 80 12.74 -5.61 -5.56
C LYS A 80 11.91 -5.85 -4.30
N MET A 81 11.72 -4.80 -3.51
CA MET A 81 10.98 -4.87 -2.25
C MET A 81 9.62 -4.18 -2.38
N GLY A 82 8.62 -4.73 -1.70
CA GLY A 82 7.32 -4.11 -1.47
C GLY A 82 7.13 -3.89 0.02
N THR A 83 6.43 -2.82 0.40
CA THR A 83 6.07 -2.56 1.79
C THR A 83 4.69 -3.12 2.08
N VAL A 84 4.56 -3.95 3.10
CA VAL A 84 3.26 -4.37 3.62
C VAL A 84 2.91 -3.53 4.83
N LEU A 85 1.66 -3.07 4.89
CA LEU A 85 1.03 -2.49 6.07
C LEU A 85 -0.18 -3.35 6.45
N ILE A 86 -0.20 -3.83 7.68
CA ILE A 86 -1.37 -4.47 8.29
C ILE A 86 -2.13 -3.40 9.07
N ALA A 87 -3.41 -3.18 8.74
CA ALA A 87 -4.26 -2.22 9.43
C ALA A 87 -4.83 -2.83 10.71
N ASP A 88 -3.94 -3.25 11.61
CA ASP A 88 -4.28 -3.61 12.99
C ASP A 88 -4.40 -2.33 13.81
N PHE A 89 -5.51 -1.64 13.54
CA PHE A 89 -5.85 -0.35 14.12
C PHE A 89 -7.03 -0.49 15.07
N SER A 90 -7.19 0.50 15.94
CA SER A 90 -8.34 0.60 16.82
C SER A 90 -8.96 1.99 16.75
N CYS A 91 -10.29 2.05 16.70
CA CYS A 91 -11.05 3.29 16.87
C CYS A 91 -11.30 3.58 18.36
N THR A 92 -12.20 4.51 18.66
CA THR A 92 -12.57 4.91 20.02
C THR A 92 -12.91 3.70 20.90
N ASP A 93 -12.50 3.77 22.18
CA ASP A 93 -12.60 2.71 23.18
C ASP A 93 -11.79 1.43 22.89
N GLY A 94 -10.80 1.47 21.98
CA GLY A 94 -9.96 0.32 21.65
C GLY A 94 -10.69 -0.74 20.82
N ARG A 95 -11.72 -0.34 20.07
CA ARG A 95 -12.43 -1.23 19.15
C ARG A 95 -11.51 -1.62 18.00
N SER A 96 -10.95 -2.83 18.08
CA SER A 96 -10.08 -3.39 17.04
C SER A 96 -10.84 -3.56 15.73
N LEU A 97 -10.17 -3.22 14.62
CA LEU A 97 -10.68 -3.38 13.26
C LEU A 97 -10.34 -4.74 12.65
N CYS A 98 -9.67 -5.59 13.42
CA CYS A 98 -9.32 -6.94 13.03
C CYS A 98 -10.25 -7.96 13.68
N GLY A 99 -10.53 -9.05 12.96
CA GLY A 99 -11.31 -10.17 13.45
C GLY A 99 -10.55 -11.49 13.33
N SER A 100 -11.25 -12.60 13.60
CA SER A 100 -10.70 -13.95 13.42
C SER A 100 -10.32 -14.26 11.95
N GLY A 101 -10.93 -13.56 11.00
CA GLY A 101 -10.58 -13.62 9.58
C GLY A 101 -9.32 -12.84 9.20
N GLY A 102 -8.71 -12.13 10.15
CA GLY A 102 -7.55 -11.27 9.95
C GLY A 102 -7.89 -9.78 9.92
N CYS A 103 -7.05 -9.00 9.27
CA CYS A 103 -7.13 -7.55 9.17
C CYS A 103 -7.19 -7.10 7.70
N HIS A 104 -7.52 -5.83 7.48
CA HIS A 104 -7.17 -5.18 6.22
C HIS A 104 -5.66 -5.08 6.05
N GLN A 105 -5.19 -5.23 4.81
CA GLN A 105 -3.79 -5.30 4.47
C GLN A 105 -3.54 -4.54 3.19
N TYR A 106 -2.41 -3.86 3.16
CA TYR A 106 -1.97 -3.08 2.02
C TYR A 106 -0.58 -3.53 1.62
N ILE A 107 -0.39 -3.83 0.34
CA ILE A 107 0.93 -4.04 -0.25
C ILE A 107 1.20 -2.83 -1.15
N MET A 108 2.25 -2.09 -0.83
CA MET A 108 2.68 -0.89 -1.52
C MET A 108 3.92 -1.20 -2.36
N ALA A 109 3.82 -0.96 -3.67
CA ALA A 109 4.89 -1.22 -4.63
C ALA A 109 4.75 -0.25 -5.81
N ASP A 110 5.88 0.29 -6.29
CA ASP A 110 5.93 1.24 -7.42
C ASP A 110 4.91 2.40 -7.34
N GLY A 111 4.73 2.96 -6.14
CA GLY A 111 3.81 4.09 -5.94
C GLY A 111 2.32 3.70 -5.94
N LYS A 112 1.99 2.41 -6.03
CA LYS A 112 0.62 1.89 -6.00
C LYS A 112 0.29 1.24 -4.67
N ILE A 113 -1.00 1.18 -4.37
CA ILE A 113 -1.53 0.49 -3.19
C ILE A 113 -2.41 -0.67 -3.66
N PHE A 114 -2.10 -1.88 -3.23
CA PHE A 114 -2.93 -3.07 -3.43
C PHE A 114 -3.52 -3.47 -2.09
N GLN A 115 -4.80 -3.87 -2.06
CA GLN A 115 -5.49 -4.11 -0.78
C GLN A 115 -6.24 -5.43 -0.75
N ARG A 116 -6.31 -6.04 0.44
CA ARG A 116 -7.16 -7.20 0.73
C ARG A 116 -7.44 -7.34 2.22
N HIS A 117 -8.29 -8.29 2.58
CA HIS A 117 -8.50 -8.71 3.97
C HIS A 117 -7.94 -10.12 4.19
N GLY A 118 -7.25 -10.37 5.30
CA GLY A 118 -6.74 -11.70 5.64
C GLY A 118 -5.63 -11.71 6.69
N HIS A 119 -4.78 -12.74 6.66
CA HIS A 119 -3.63 -12.90 7.56
C HIS A 119 -2.32 -12.46 6.91
N ARG A 120 -1.29 -12.21 7.72
CA ARG A 120 -0.02 -11.58 7.34
C ARG A 120 0.59 -12.16 6.03
N PRO A 121 0.71 -11.36 4.95
CA PRO A 121 1.40 -11.78 3.73
C PRO A 121 2.89 -12.05 3.94
N TYR A 122 3.45 -12.92 3.11
CA TYR A 122 4.89 -13.15 3.09
C TYR A 122 5.35 -13.59 1.71
N SER A 123 6.64 -13.39 1.41
CA SER A 123 7.24 -13.84 0.16
C SER A 123 7.95 -15.17 0.36
N ILE A 124 7.85 -16.04 -0.63
CA ILE A 124 8.70 -17.22 -0.81
C ILE A 124 9.64 -16.94 -1.99
N PRO A 125 10.92 -16.64 -1.73
CA PRO A 125 11.90 -16.44 -2.78
C PRO A 125 12.16 -17.73 -3.57
N ASN A 126 12.30 -17.59 -4.89
CA ASN A 126 12.70 -18.69 -5.77
C ASN A 126 13.50 -18.14 -6.97
N GLN A 127 14.25 -19.00 -7.66
CA GLN A 127 15.27 -18.58 -8.64
C GLN A 127 14.70 -17.74 -9.79
N ASN A 128 13.49 -18.06 -10.25
CA ASN A 128 12.91 -17.45 -11.43
C ASN A 128 11.74 -16.50 -11.12
N GLN A 129 11.11 -16.65 -9.95
CA GLN A 129 9.93 -15.88 -9.59
C GLN A 129 9.68 -16.00 -8.09
N ASN A 130 9.50 -14.88 -7.39
CA ASN A 130 9.03 -14.94 -6.00
C ASN A 130 7.51 -15.09 -5.96
N PHE A 131 7.04 -15.89 -5.01
CA PHE A 131 5.61 -16.07 -4.76
C PHE A 131 5.21 -15.29 -3.52
N ILE A 132 4.24 -14.39 -3.65
CA ILE A 132 3.64 -13.69 -2.53
C ILE A 132 2.49 -14.54 -2.03
N ILE A 133 2.66 -15.12 -0.85
CA ILE A 133 1.61 -15.89 -0.18
C ILE A 133 0.71 -14.93 0.55
N LEU A 134 -0.59 -15.10 0.33
CA LEU A 134 -1.67 -14.27 0.86
C LEU A 134 -2.60 -15.18 1.69
N PRO A 135 -2.29 -15.41 2.98
CA PRO A 135 -3.07 -16.34 3.76
C PRO A 135 -4.45 -15.77 4.12
N SER A 136 -5.41 -16.66 4.28
CA SER A 136 -6.79 -16.39 4.68
C SER A 136 -7.32 -17.54 5.54
N SER A 137 -8.54 -17.41 6.06
CA SER A 137 -9.20 -18.44 6.87
C SER A 137 -10.71 -18.29 6.84
N GLY A 138 -11.42 -19.25 7.44
CA GLY A 138 -12.87 -19.21 7.57
C GLY A 138 -13.59 -19.21 6.21
N GLY A 139 -14.64 -18.40 6.10
CA GLY A 139 -15.52 -18.30 4.93
C GLY A 139 -14.84 -17.93 3.61
N ASN A 140 -13.61 -17.44 3.66
CA ASN A 140 -12.81 -17.09 2.48
C ASN A 140 -12.15 -18.31 1.83
N CYS A 141 -12.24 -19.48 2.46
CA CYS A 141 -11.70 -20.73 1.94
C CYS A 141 -12.82 -21.57 1.29
N ALA A 142 -12.43 -22.44 0.36
CA ALA A 142 -13.32 -23.40 -0.27
C ALA A 142 -12.65 -24.78 -0.38
N TRP A 143 -13.45 -25.82 -0.37
CA TRP A 143 -13.05 -27.17 -0.71
C TRP A 143 -12.68 -27.28 -2.20
N SER A 144 -11.94 -28.34 -2.57
CA SER A 144 -11.58 -28.62 -3.97
C SER A 144 -12.78 -28.91 -4.89
N ASN A 145 -13.97 -29.13 -4.33
CA ASN A 145 -15.23 -29.25 -5.07
C ASN A 145 -15.97 -27.90 -5.24
N GLY A 146 -15.40 -26.80 -4.76
CA GLY A 146 -15.95 -25.44 -4.87
C GLY A 146 -16.87 -25.02 -3.72
N GLU A 147 -17.19 -25.90 -2.78
CA GLU A 147 -18.05 -25.55 -1.64
C GLU A 147 -17.30 -24.69 -0.62
N GLY A 148 -17.95 -23.62 -0.15
CA GLY A 148 -17.38 -22.72 0.85
C GLY A 148 -17.19 -23.38 2.22
N LEU A 149 -16.20 -22.88 2.98
CA LEU A 149 -15.83 -23.42 4.28
C LEU A 149 -16.17 -22.48 5.43
N ALA A 150 -16.99 -22.91 6.38
CA ALA A 150 -17.14 -22.19 7.65
C ALA A 150 -16.05 -22.64 8.64
N GLY A 151 -15.38 -21.69 9.29
CA GLY A 151 -14.39 -21.99 10.34
C GLY A 151 -13.16 -22.77 9.87
N ALA A 152 -12.84 -22.76 8.58
CA ALA A 152 -11.59 -23.33 8.08
C ALA A 152 -10.37 -22.71 8.76
N GLY A 153 -9.33 -23.53 8.92
CA GLY A 153 -7.99 -23.05 9.24
C GLY A 153 -7.40 -22.22 8.10
N THR A 154 -6.07 -22.21 7.97
CA THR A 154 -5.42 -21.39 6.96
C THR A 154 -5.55 -21.99 5.56
N CYS A 155 -6.03 -21.20 4.61
CA CYS A 155 -5.88 -21.43 3.17
C CYS A 155 -5.05 -20.29 2.56
N ASN A 156 -4.42 -20.54 1.41
CA ASN A 156 -3.47 -19.58 0.82
C ASN A 156 -3.85 -19.23 -0.61
N GLN A 157 -3.81 -17.94 -0.88
CA GLN A 157 -3.84 -17.35 -2.21
C GLN A 157 -2.40 -16.99 -2.61
N ILE A 158 -2.14 -16.88 -3.91
CA ILE A 158 -0.79 -16.59 -4.42
C ILE A 158 -0.88 -15.43 -5.41
N ALA A 159 -0.01 -14.44 -5.21
CA ALA A 159 0.23 -13.36 -6.15
C ALA A 159 1.69 -13.34 -6.57
N VAL A 160 1.94 -12.81 -7.75
CA VAL A 160 3.26 -12.69 -8.35
C VAL A 160 3.43 -11.27 -8.88
N TRP A 161 4.56 -10.63 -8.60
CA TRP A 161 4.82 -9.29 -9.11
C TRP A 161 5.28 -9.32 -10.57
N ASP A 162 4.75 -8.40 -11.37
CA ASP A 162 5.14 -8.14 -12.75
C ASP A 162 5.63 -6.69 -12.87
N ASP A 163 6.89 -6.55 -13.30
CA ASP A 163 7.55 -5.24 -13.43
C ASP A 163 7.08 -4.44 -14.65
N ASP A 164 6.67 -5.11 -15.73
CA ASP A 164 6.24 -4.44 -16.97
C ASP A 164 4.91 -3.71 -16.77
N TYR A 165 4.03 -4.26 -15.92
CA TYR A 165 2.74 -3.65 -15.58
C TYR A 165 2.72 -2.93 -14.22
N SER A 166 3.81 -2.99 -13.47
CA SER A 166 3.89 -2.56 -12.06
C SER A 166 2.65 -3.05 -11.29
N SER A 167 2.38 -4.36 -11.32
CA SER A 167 1.15 -4.95 -10.77
C SER A 167 1.35 -6.40 -10.32
N PHE A 168 0.37 -6.92 -9.58
CA PHE A 168 0.32 -8.32 -9.18
C PHE A 168 -0.55 -9.15 -10.12
N ILE A 169 -0.01 -10.28 -10.58
CA ILE A 169 -0.74 -11.34 -11.26
C ILE A 169 -1.23 -12.32 -10.18
N SER A 170 -2.54 -12.55 -10.14
CA SER A 170 -3.16 -13.53 -9.24
C SER A 170 -4.40 -14.14 -9.87
N MET A 171 -4.75 -15.35 -9.44
CA MET A 171 -6.04 -15.96 -9.82
C MET A 171 -7.18 -15.12 -9.24
N ASP A 172 -8.24 -14.91 -10.02
CA ASP A 172 -9.48 -14.25 -9.60
C ASP A 172 -9.29 -12.89 -8.88
N ASN A 173 -8.22 -12.16 -9.22
CA ASN A 173 -7.92 -10.85 -8.65
C ASN A 173 -7.84 -10.86 -7.10
N GLN A 174 -7.17 -11.86 -6.54
CA GLN A 174 -7.01 -12.07 -5.08
C GLN A 174 -6.25 -10.96 -4.35
N LEU A 175 -5.55 -10.09 -5.10
CA LEU A 175 -4.89 -8.89 -4.59
C LEU A 175 -5.17 -7.69 -5.52
N PRO A 176 -6.37 -7.08 -5.42
CA PRO A 176 -6.76 -5.98 -6.29
C PRO A 176 -5.99 -4.70 -5.99
N LEU A 177 -5.91 -3.82 -7.01
CA LEU A 177 -5.54 -2.43 -6.82
C LEU A 177 -6.55 -1.76 -5.88
N SER A 178 -6.07 -1.03 -4.88
CA SER A 178 -6.89 -0.28 -3.95
C SER A 178 -7.45 0.98 -4.62
N GLU A 179 -8.68 1.36 -4.26
CA GLU A 179 -9.23 2.67 -4.59
C GLU A 179 -8.46 3.83 -3.93
N LEU A 180 -7.67 3.53 -2.89
CA LEU A 180 -6.74 4.48 -2.27
C LEU A 180 -5.46 4.66 -3.08
N SER A 181 -5.20 3.78 -4.06
CA SER A 181 -4.03 3.91 -4.90
C SER A 181 -4.10 5.22 -5.69
N PRO A 182 -3.05 6.04 -5.66
CA PRO A 182 -2.98 7.22 -6.51
C PRO A 182 -3.03 6.85 -7.99
N GLU A 183 -3.51 7.79 -8.81
CA GLU A 183 -3.47 7.71 -10.29
C GLU A 183 -2.05 7.82 -10.86
#